data_AF-A0A833WRE4-F1
#
_entry.id   AF-A0A833WRE4-F1
#
_cell.length_a   1.000
_cell.length_b   1.000
_cell.length_c   1.000
_cell.angle_alpha   90.00
_cell.angle_beta   90.00
_cell.angle_gamma   90.00
#
_symmetry.space_group_name_H-M   'P 1'
#
loop_
_entity.id
_entity.type
_entity.pdbx_description
1 polymer ?
#
loop_
_entity_poly.entity_id
_entity_poly.type
_entity_poly.pdbx_seq_one_letter_code
_entity_poly.pdbx_strand_id
1 'polypeptide(L)'
;MRKIAVYCGAAAGNNPTYANSARKLGKWMASNNIGLVYGGGQFGLMGIIAKTVIENGGHVDGIIPENLAARGASYQAISNLQVVKDMSIRKQLMMDMADGFIALPGGPGTLEEISEVFSWSLIGDNNKPCVLFNTNHYYDNLQNMYDHMVVEGFLTSQARQKLLFSDSVEQIAEFMDTYVPPKIREY
;
A
#
# COMPACT_ATOMS: atom_id res chain seq x y z
N MET A 1 11.64 14.27 -1.37
CA MET A 1 10.92 13.43 -2.35
C MET A 1 9.87 12.66 -1.58
N ARG A 2 8.59 12.72 -2.00
CA ARG A 2 7.51 11.97 -1.34
C ARG A 2 7.71 10.47 -1.60
N LYS A 3 7.42 9.62 -0.62
CA LYS A 3 7.45 8.16 -0.77
C LYS A 3 6.08 7.57 -0.46
N ILE A 4 5.67 6.55 -1.19
CA ILE A 4 4.43 5.82 -0.93
C ILE A 4 4.77 4.35 -0.73
N ALA A 5 4.29 3.80 0.39
CA ALA A 5 4.34 2.37 0.62
C ALA A 5 3.21 1.68 -0.17
N VAL A 6 3.58 0.69 -0.98
CA VAL A 6 2.62 -0.12 -1.74
C VAL A 6 2.60 -1.55 -1.22
N TYR A 7 1.43 -1.96 -0.74
CA TYR A 7 1.11 -3.34 -0.37
C TYR A 7 0.39 -4.00 -1.53
N CYS A 8 0.82 -5.20 -1.94
CA CYS A 8 0.22 -5.87 -3.09
C CYS A 8 0.51 -7.37 -3.10
N GLY A 9 -0.23 -8.12 -3.92
CA GLY A 9 -0.10 -9.56 -4.01
C GLY A 9 1.27 -10.02 -4.54
N ALA A 10 1.83 -11.06 -3.91
CA ALA A 10 2.95 -11.84 -4.45
C ALA A 10 2.56 -12.64 -5.71
N ALA A 11 1.25 -12.76 -5.99
CA ALA A 11 0.71 -13.27 -7.25
C ALA A 11 0.15 -12.11 -8.09
N ALA A 12 0.12 -12.27 -9.41
CA ALA A 12 -0.46 -11.26 -10.32
C ALA A 12 -2.00 -11.29 -10.37
N GLY A 13 -2.61 -12.36 -9.85
CA GLY A 13 -4.02 -12.67 -10.03
C GLY A 13 -4.33 -13.21 -11.44
N ASN A 14 -5.57 -13.66 -11.64
CA ASN A 14 -6.01 -14.27 -12.90
C ASN A 14 -6.56 -13.27 -13.91
N ASN A 15 -6.90 -12.06 -13.48
CA ASN A 15 -7.39 -10.99 -14.35
C ASN A 15 -6.23 -10.03 -14.70
N PRO A 16 -5.91 -9.81 -15.98
CA PRO A 16 -4.81 -8.93 -16.39
C PRO A 16 -4.98 -7.47 -15.93
N THR A 17 -6.20 -7.04 -15.61
CA THR A 17 -6.47 -5.70 -15.07
C THR A 17 -5.67 -5.40 -13.81
N TYR A 18 -5.38 -6.39 -12.96
CA TYR A 18 -4.56 -6.21 -11.76
C TYR A 18 -3.10 -5.90 -12.08
N ALA A 19 -2.53 -6.58 -13.06
CA ALA A 19 -1.18 -6.27 -13.55
C ALA A 19 -1.13 -4.89 -14.22
N ASN A 20 -2.20 -4.51 -14.92
CA ASN A 20 -2.31 -3.20 -15.57
C ASN A 20 -2.46 -2.07 -14.55
N SER A 21 -3.19 -2.26 -13.44
CA SER A 21 -3.28 -1.26 -12.37
C SER A 21 -1.94 -1.07 -11.66
N ALA A 22 -1.19 -2.14 -11.41
CA ALA A 22 0.18 -2.04 -10.87
C ALA A 22 1.10 -1.24 -11.79
N ARG A 23 1.02 -1.46 -13.11
CA ARG A 23 1.74 -0.65 -14.12
C ARG A 23 1.28 0.80 -14.14
N LYS A 24 -0.04 1.05 -14.10
CA LYS A 24 -0.62 2.41 -14.09
C LYS A 24 -0.11 3.18 -12.88
N LEU A 25 -0.16 2.57 -11.69
CA LEU A 25 0.33 3.16 -10.45
C LEU A 25 1.84 3.44 -10.51
N GLY A 26 2.64 2.45 -10.92
CA GLY A 26 4.10 2.61 -11.01
C GLY A 26 4.54 3.73 -11.97
N LYS A 27 3.89 3.85 -13.14
CA LYS A 27 4.14 4.96 -14.08
C LYS A 27 3.78 6.31 -13.47
N TRP A 28 2.62 6.40 -12.83
CA TRP A 28 2.21 7.64 -12.17
C TRP A 28 3.19 8.05 -11.07
N MET A 29 3.66 7.10 -10.24
CA MET A 29 4.64 7.39 -9.19
C MET A 29 5.93 7.96 -9.78
N ALA A 30 6.49 7.31 -10.80
CA ALA A 30 7.72 7.76 -11.45
C ALA A 30 7.56 9.16 -12.09
N SER A 31 6.48 9.38 -12.84
CA SER A 31 6.21 10.67 -13.51
C SER A 31 5.99 11.84 -12.54
N ASN A 32 5.59 11.56 -11.30
CA ASN A 32 5.36 12.58 -10.26
C ASN A 32 6.49 12.66 -9.23
N ASN A 33 7.65 12.03 -9.50
CA ASN A 33 8.79 11.99 -8.58
C ASN A 33 8.41 11.46 -7.18
N ILE A 34 7.60 10.40 -7.15
CA ILE A 34 7.19 9.69 -5.94
C ILE A 34 7.97 8.38 -5.86
N GLY A 35 8.70 8.18 -4.76
CA GLY A 35 9.42 6.94 -4.49
C GLY A 35 8.48 5.81 -4.07
N LEU A 36 8.79 4.59 -4.53
CA LEU A 36 8.11 3.37 -4.09
C LEU A 36 8.81 2.78 -2.87
N VAL A 37 8.07 2.56 -1.79
CA VAL A 37 8.48 1.70 -0.66
C VAL A 37 7.65 0.43 -0.75
N TYR A 38 8.26 -0.76 -0.71
CA TYR A 38 7.49 -2.02 -0.79
C TYR A 38 8.23 -3.20 -0.17
N GLY A 39 7.64 -4.40 -0.21
CA GLY A 39 8.15 -5.61 0.43
C GLY A 39 9.37 -6.30 -0.18
N GLY A 40 10.05 -5.72 -1.17
CA GLY A 40 11.28 -6.29 -1.75
C GLY A 40 11.11 -7.55 -2.62
N GLY A 41 9.87 -7.99 -2.87
CA GLY A 41 9.55 -9.20 -3.62
C GLY A 41 9.57 -9.03 -5.15
N GLN A 42 10.04 -10.04 -5.90
CA GLN A 42 10.14 -10.01 -7.37
C GLN A 42 8.94 -10.59 -8.13
N PHE A 43 8.00 -11.23 -7.44
CA PHE A 43 6.90 -11.97 -8.07
C PHE A 43 5.59 -11.19 -8.07
N GLY A 44 4.66 -11.59 -8.94
CA GLY A 44 3.30 -11.05 -8.97
C GLY A 44 3.24 -9.54 -9.17
N LEU A 45 2.29 -8.88 -8.49
CA LEU A 45 2.14 -7.43 -8.58
C LEU A 45 3.33 -6.69 -7.98
N MET A 46 3.99 -7.26 -6.97
CA MET A 46 5.20 -6.71 -6.35
C MET A 46 6.31 -6.51 -7.38
N GLY A 47 6.62 -7.54 -8.16
CA GLY A 47 7.61 -7.45 -9.24
C GLY A 47 7.19 -6.47 -10.33
N ILE A 48 5.91 -6.49 -10.72
CA ILE A 48 5.39 -5.63 -11.79
C ILE A 48 5.51 -4.15 -11.42
N ILE A 49 5.09 -3.74 -10.23
CA ILE A 49 5.15 -2.32 -9.84
C ILE A 49 6.59 -1.86 -9.68
N ALA A 50 7.45 -2.63 -9.00
CA ALA A 50 8.85 -2.28 -8.81
C ALA A 50 9.59 -2.14 -10.15
N LYS A 51 9.41 -3.11 -11.06
CA LYS A 51 9.96 -3.06 -12.41
C LYS A 51 9.46 -1.82 -13.16
N THR A 52 8.17 -1.53 -13.09
CA THR A 52 7.58 -0.38 -13.80
C THR A 52 8.17 0.94 -13.29
N VAL A 53 8.30 1.12 -11.97
CA VAL A 53 8.89 2.35 -11.40
C VAL A 53 10.34 2.50 -11.87
N ILE A 54 11.15 1.44 -11.82
CA ILE A 54 12.56 1.45 -12.29
C ILE A 54 12.65 1.79 -13.77
N GLU A 55 11.87 1.13 -14.63
CA GLU A 55 11.88 1.34 -16.08
C GLU A 55 11.45 2.76 -16.49
N ASN A 56 10.75 3.48 -15.62
CA ASN A 56 10.34 4.87 -15.84
C ASN A 56 11.23 5.87 -15.06
N GLY A 57 12.42 5.44 -14.60
CA GLY A 57 13.40 6.29 -13.94
C GLY A 57 13.06 6.70 -12.50
N GLY A 58 12.10 6.02 -11.88
CA GLY A 58 11.69 6.28 -10.49
C GLY A 58 12.57 5.57 -9.46
N HIS A 59 12.40 5.96 -8.19
CA HIS A 59 13.13 5.40 -7.05
C HIS A 59 12.36 4.26 -6.37
N VAL A 60 13.04 3.17 -6.02
CA VAL A 60 12.45 2.02 -5.32
C VAL A 60 13.29 1.64 -4.09
N ASP A 61 12.62 1.57 -2.94
CA ASP A 61 13.12 1.04 -1.68
C ASP A 61 12.40 -0.28 -1.37
N GLY A 62 13.15 -1.37 -1.25
CA GLY A 62 12.62 -2.69 -0.89
C GLY A 62 13.01 -3.08 0.54
N ILE A 63 12.07 -3.61 1.32
CA ILE A 63 12.33 -4.16 2.65
C ILE A 63 11.80 -5.58 2.72
N ILE A 64 12.70 -6.55 2.90
CA ILE A 64 12.38 -7.97 2.87
C ILE A 64 12.96 -8.69 4.11
N PRO A 65 12.22 -9.60 4.75
CA PRO A 65 12.75 -10.34 5.90
C PRO A 65 13.69 -11.46 5.44
N GLU A 66 14.68 -11.80 6.27
CA GLU A 66 15.71 -12.81 6.01
C GLU A 66 15.13 -14.14 5.54
N ASN A 67 14.04 -14.60 6.16
CA ASN A 67 13.40 -15.87 5.81
C ASN A 67 12.80 -15.88 4.39
N LEU A 68 12.28 -14.76 3.89
CA LEU A 68 11.76 -14.65 2.53
C LEU A 68 12.88 -14.43 1.52
N ALA A 69 13.91 -13.67 1.89
CA ALA A 69 15.12 -13.51 1.07
C ALA A 69 15.81 -14.86 0.84
N ALA A 70 15.99 -15.67 1.88
CA ALA A 70 16.57 -17.01 1.80
C ALA A 70 15.76 -17.97 0.91
N ARG A 71 14.47 -17.70 0.70
CA ARG A 71 13.59 -18.46 -0.20
C ARG A 71 13.57 -17.92 -1.64
N GLY A 72 14.45 -16.97 -1.98
CA GLY A 72 14.59 -16.43 -3.33
C GLY A 72 13.51 -15.42 -3.71
N ALA A 73 12.81 -14.81 -2.75
CA ALA A 73 11.79 -13.81 -3.06
C ALA A 73 12.36 -12.43 -3.46
N SER A 74 13.60 -12.13 -3.07
CA SER A 74 14.25 -10.83 -3.27
C SER A 74 14.34 -10.39 -4.73
N TYR A 75 14.00 -9.13 -5.01
CA TYR A 75 14.21 -8.54 -6.33
C TYR A 75 15.58 -7.85 -6.44
N GLN A 76 16.52 -8.54 -7.09
CA GLN A 76 17.93 -8.10 -7.18
C GLN A 76 18.14 -6.83 -8.01
N ALA A 77 17.17 -6.42 -8.83
CA ALA A 77 17.27 -5.19 -9.63
C ALA A 77 17.06 -3.91 -8.82
N ILE A 78 16.70 -4.02 -7.53
CA ILE A 78 16.45 -2.88 -6.66
C ILE A 78 17.75 -2.41 -6.02
N SER A 79 18.12 -1.18 -6.32
CA SER A 79 19.37 -0.58 -5.81
C SER A 79 19.39 -0.41 -4.29
N ASN A 80 18.23 -0.16 -3.66
CA ASN A 80 18.11 -0.03 -2.20
C ASN A 80 17.21 -1.13 -1.60
N LEU A 81 17.72 -2.36 -1.55
CA LEU A 81 17.05 -3.50 -0.93
C LEU A 81 17.63 -3.75 0.47
N GLN A 82 16.80 -3.59 1.50
CA GLN A 82 17.15 -3.88 2.89
C GLN A 82 16.63 -5.24 3.31
N VAL A 83 17.54 -6.10 3.79
CA VAL A 83 17.21 -7.38 4.41
C VAL A 83 17.12 -7.19 5.91
N VAL A 84 16.00 -7.59 6.53
CA VAL A 84 15.73 -7.38 7.95
C VAL A 84 15.41 -8.68 8.66
N LYS A 85 15.57 -8.70 9.99
CA LYS A 85 15.44 -9.92 10.79
C LYS A 85 14.07 -10.58 10.66
N ASP A 86 12.99 -9.80 10.72
CA ASP A 86 11.63 -10.34 10.80
C ASP A 86 10.57 -9.41 10.17
N MET A 87 9.33 -9.91 10.15
CA MET A 87 8.17 -9.21 9.59
C MET A 87 7.78 -7.95 10.36
N SER A 88 7.99 -7.91 11.68
CA SER A 88 7.63 -6.75 12.49
C SER A 88 8.52 -5.56 12.15
N ILE A 89 9.85 -5.78 12.09
CA ILE A 89 10.80 -4.75 11.66
C ILE A 89 10.52 -4.33 10.22
N ARG A 90 10.21 -5.29 9.33
CA ARG A 90 9.85 -5.02 7.93
C ARG A 90 8.68 -4.03 7.84
N LYS A 91 7.58 -4.29 8.53
CA LYS A 91 6.39 -3.43 8.50
C LYS A 91 6.66 -2.06 9.10
N GLN A 92 7.34 -2.00 10.24
CA GLN A 92 7.70 -0.73 10.88
C GLN A 92 8.54 0.15 9.96
N LEU A 93 9.60 -0.39 9.37
CA LEU A 93 10.45 0.37 8.45
C LEU A 93 9.70 0.85 7.21
N MET A 94 8.84 0.00 6.63
CA MET A 94 7.98 0.43 5.52
C MET A 94 7.08 1.60 5.92
N MET A 95 6.53 1.56 7.14
CA MET A 95 5.69 2.61 7.67
C MET A 95 6.45 3.91 7.92
N ASP A 96 7.65 3.82 8.49
CA ASP A 96 8.51 4.96 8.81
C ASP A 96 8.99 5.67 7.54
N MET A 97 9.32 4.91 6.50
CA MET A 97 9.87 5.42 5.24
C MET A 97 8.84 6.04 4.29
N ALA A 98 7.55 5.78 4.49
CA ALA A 98 6.49 6.24 3.58
C ALA A 98 5.78 7.50 4.10
N ASP A 99 5.18 8.26 3.18
CA ASP A 99 4.31 9.42 3.45
C ASP A 99 2.82 9.10 3.17
N GLY A 100 2.51 7.84 2.88
CA GLY A 100 1.17 7.35 2.54
C GLY A 100 1.21 5.89 2.10
N PHE A 101 0.04 5.25 2.11
CA PHE A 101 -0.10 3.81 1.89
C PHE A 101 -1.14 3.52 0.80
N ILE A 102 -0.78 2.65 -0.14
CA ILE A 102 -1.70 2.14 -1.18
C ILE A 102 -1.69 0.62 -1.16
N ALA A 103 -2.87 0.01 -1.08
CA ALA A 103 -3.05 -1.40 -1.33
C ALA A 103 -3.56 -1.64 -2.76
N LEU A 104 -2.75 -2.31 -3.58
CA LEU A 104 -3.21 -2.96 -4.82
C LEU A 104 -3.78 -4.35 -4.48
N PRO A 105 -4.57 -4.97 -5.37
CA PRO A 105 -5.12 -6.31 -5.15
C PRO A 105 -4.10 -7.33 -4.62
N GLY A 106 -4.52 -8.12 -3.63
CA GLY A 106 -3.63 -9.02 -2.93
C GLY A 106 -4.35 -9.88 -1.90
N GLY A 107 -3.64 -10.89 -1.40
CA GLY A 107 -4.19 -11.85 -0.44
C GLY A 107 -4.17 -11.35 1.01
N PRO A 108 -4.21 -12.28 1.99
CA PRO A 108 -4.24 -11.95 3.41
C PRO A 108 -3.09 -11.04 3.88
N GLY A 109 -1.88 -11.22 3.35
CA GLY A 109 -0.74 -10.36 3.72
C GLY A 109 -0.95 -8.89 3.34
N THR A 110 -1.51 -8.63 2.16
CA THR A 110 -1.84 -7.27 1.72
C THR A 110 -2.93 -6.65 2.59
N LEU A 111 -3.94 -7.46 2.96
CA LEU A 111 -5.03 -7.00 3.82
C LEU A 111 -4.52 -6.69 5.24
N GLU A 112 -3.67 -7.55 5.79
CA GLU A 112 -3.05 -7.36 7.10
C GLU A 112 -2.25 -6.05 7.14
N GLU A 113 -1.34 -5.85 6.18
CA GLU A 113 -0.52 -4.64 6.08
C GLU A 113 -1.37 -3.34 5.99
N ILE A 114 -2.38 -3.29 5.11
CA ILE A 114 -3.20 -2.07 4.95
C ILE A 114 -4.15 -1.85 6.14
N SER A 115 -4.69 -2.92 6.73
CA SER A 115 -5.54 -2.82 7.90
C SER A 115 -4.79 -2.32 9.12
N GLU A 116 -3.51 -2.69 9.27
CA GLU A 116 -2.66 -2.25 10.37
C GLU A 116 -2.42 -0.74 10.30
N VAL A 117 -1.93 -0.24 9.17
CA VAL A 117 -1.66 1.21 9.00
C VAL A 117 -2.94 2.05 9.12
N PHE A 118 -4.10 1.53 8.66
CA PHE A 118 -5.36 2.22 8.84
C PHE A 118 -5.82 2.21 10.29
N SER A 119 -5.77 1.06 10.97
CA SER A 119 -6.08 0.95 12.40
C SER A 119 -5.23 1.90 13.22
N TRP A 120 -3.92 1.96 12.96
CA TRP A 120 -2.97 2.84 13.64
C TRP A 120 -3.25 4.32 13.40
N SER A 121 -3.88 4.65 12.27
CA SER A 121 -4.33 6.03 12.04
C SER A 121 -5.43 6.48 12.99
N LEU A 122 -6.29 5.56 13.44
CA LEU A 122 -7.40 5.88 14.33
C LEU A 122 -6.96 6.05 15.79
N ILE A 123 -5.83 5.45 16.18
CA ILE A 123 -5.26 5.56 17.53
C ILE A 123 -4.16 6.64 17.64
N GLY A 124 -3.75 7.23 16.51
CA GLY A 124 -2.76 8.32 16.46
C GLY A 124 -1.32 7.90 16.18
N ASP A 125 -1.07 6.60 15.95
CA ASP A 125 0.26 6.05 15.67
C ASP A 125 0.64 6.13 14.17
N ASN A 126 -0.31 6.52 13.31
CA ASN A 126 -0.05 6.79 11.90
C ASN A 126 -0.86 8.00 11.38
N ASN A 127 -0.20 9.11 11.07
CA ASN A 127 -0.87 10.31 10.56
C ASN A 127 -0.89 10.42 9.03
N LYS A 128 -0.72 9.32 8.30
CA LYS A 128 -0.53 9.30 6.84
C LYS A 128 -1.74 8.67 6.13
N PRO A 129 -2.09 9.11 4.90
CA PRO A 129 -3.25 8.61 4.17
C PRO A 129 -3.14 7.12 3.83
N CYS A 130 -4.28 6.41 3.93
CA CYS A 130 -4.42 5.01 3.54
C CYS A 130 -5.44 4.86 2.40
N VAL A 131 -5.08 4.08 1.38
CA VAL A 131 -5.88 3.91 0.16
C VAL A 131 -5.92 2.44 -0.24
N LEU A 132 -7.10 1.98 -0.66
CA LEU A 132 -7.31 0.72 -1.35
C LEU A 132 -7.59 1.03 -2.83
N PHE A 133 -6.65 0.65 -3.71
CA PHE A 133 -6.80 0.83 -5.15
C PHE A 133 -7.79 -0.22 -5.67
N ASN A 134 -9.06 0.16 -5.73
CA ASN A 134 -10.22 -0.69 -6.01
C ASN A 134 -10.41 -1.00 -7.50
N THR A 135 -9.33 -1.40 -8.18
CA THR A 135 -9.41 -1.78 -9.60
C THR A 135 -10.30 -3.00 -9.78
N ASN A 136 -11.10 -3.02 -10.84
CA ASN A 136 -12.00 -4.14 -11.15
C ASN A 136 -12.88 -4.56 -9.95
N HIS A 137 -13.31 -3.60 -9.12
CA HIS A 137 -14.19 -3.85 -7.97
C HIS A 137 -13.62 -4.85 -6.95
N TYR A 138 -12.29 -5.01 -6.90
CA TYR A 138 -11.62 -6.02 -6.08
C TYR A 138 -11.93 -5.90 -4.58
N TYR A 139 -12.11 -4.68 -4.10
CA TYR A 139 -12.33 -4.34 -2.70
C TYR A 139 -13.78 -3.98 -2.37
N ASP A 140 -14.77 -4.13 -3.27
CA ASP A 140 -16.17 -3.76 -3.00
C ASP A 140 -16.73 -4.45 -1.75
N ASN A 141 -16.46 -5.74 -1.58
CA ASN A 141 -16.90 -6.47 -0.39
C ASN A 141 -16.24 -5.95 0.90
N LEU A 142 -14.97 -5.55 0.82
CA LEU A 142 -14.25 -4.98 1.96
C LEU A 142 -14.74 -3.57 2.27
N GLN A 143 -15.03 -2.77 1.25
CA GLN A 143 -15.66 -1.47 1.37
C GLN A 143 -17.00 -1.58 2.10
N ASN A 144 -17.85 -2.50 1.66
CA ASN A 144 -19.14 -2.78 2.30
C ASN A 144 -18.96 -3.26 3.76
N MET A 145 -17.91 -4.02 4.07
CA MET A 145 -17.60 -4.43 5.44
C MET A 145 -17.26 -3.22 6.33
N TYR A 146 -16.45 -2.27 5.85
CA TYR A 146 -16.17 -1.04 6.59
C TYR A 146 -17.40 -0.14 6.73
N ASP A 147 -18.27 -0.10 5.73
CA ASP A 147 -19.53 0.63 5.81
C ASP A 147 -20.48 -0.04 6.82
N HIS A 148 -20.50 -1.37 6.90
CA HIS A 148 -21.22 -2.12 7.91
C HIS A 148 -20.70 -1.84 9.33
N MET A 149 -19.38 -1.71 9.52
CA MET A 149 -18.82 -1.29 10.82
C MET A 149 -19.35 0.07 11.26
N VAL A 150 -19.69 0.97 10.32
CA VAL A 150 -20.34 2.25 10.65
C VAL A 150 -21.78 2.05 11.08
N VAL A 151 -22.54 1.23 10.35
CA VAL A 151 -23.94 0.91 10.67
C VAL A 151 -24.06 0.29 12.05
N GLU A 152 -23.17 -0.64 12.39
CA GLU A 152 -23.17 -1.35 13.68
C GLU A 152 -22.46 -0.57 14.81
N GLY A 153 -21.95 0.64 14.53
CA GLY A 153 -21.37 1.53 15.55
C GLY A 153 -19.94 1.20 16.00
N PHE A 154 -19.23 0.33 15.28
CA PHE A 154 -17.81 0.02 15.54
C PHE A 154 -16.84 1.02 14.90
N LEU A 155 -17.30 1.83 13.94
CA LEU A 155 -16.51 2.86 13.26
C LEU A 155 -17.35 4.12 13.08
N THR A 156 -16.79 5.32 13.30
CA THR A 156 -17.52 6.56 13.01
C THR A 156 -17.50 6.86 11.51
N SER A 157 -18.52 7.54 10.99
CA SER A 157 -18.54 7.95 9.59
C SER A 157 -17.35 8.86 9.23
N GLN A 158 -16.88 9.69 10.16
CA GLN A 158 -15.71 10.55 9.97
C GLN A 158 -14.41 9.74 9.90
N ALA A 159 -14.25 8.71 10.74
CA ALA A 159 -13.10 7.81 10.67
C ALA A 159 -13.13 6.97 9.39
N ARG A 160 -14.31 6.52 8.97
CA ARG A 160 -14.51 5.77 7.72
C ARG A 160 -14.02 6.54 6.49
N GLN A 161 -14.22 7.86 6.46
CA GLN A 161 -13.76 8.74 5.39
C GLN A 161 -12.22 8.88 5.33
N LYS A 162 -11.48 8.37 6.32
CA LYS A 162 -10.01 8.38 6.33
C LYS A 162 -9.38 7.19 5.59
N LEU A 163 -10.21 6.31 5.02
CA LEU A 163 -9.79 5.21 4.16
C LEU A 163 -10.48 5.34 2.79
N LEU A 164 -9.69 5.66 1.76
CA LEU A 164 -10.22 5.79 0.40
C LEU A 164 -10.26 4.43 -0.30
N PHE A 165 -11.36 4.17 -1.00
CA PHE A 165 -11.48 3.12 -2.01
C PHE A 165 -11.68 3.80 -3.36
N SER A 166 -10.74 3.65 -4.29
CA SER A 166 -10.82 4.28 -5.62
C SER A 166 -10.00 3.52 -6.65
N ASP A 167 -10.40 3.57 -7.91
CA ASP A 167 -9.65 3.07 -9.07
C ASP A 167 -9.04 4.20 -9.94
N SER A 168 -9.24 5.46 -9.53
CA SER A 168 -8.69 6.65 -10.18
C SER A 168 -7.44 7.11 -9.44
N VAL A 169 -6.35 7.22 -10.19
CA VAL A 169 -5.07 7.70 -9.64
C VAL A 169 -5.15 9.19 -9.29
N GLU A 170 -5.98 9.92 -10.01
CA GLU A 170 -6.27 11.34 -9.80
C GLU A 170 -7.00 11.55 -8.47
N GLN A 171 -8.04 10.75 -8.19
CA GLN A 171 -8.73 10.78 -6.88
C GLN A 171 -7.80 10.35 -5.74
N ILE A 172 -6.94 9.36 -5.98
CA ILE A 172 -5.95 8.92 -4.99
C ILE A 172 -4.97 10.06 -4.67
N ALA A 173 -4.45 10.74 -5.70
CA ALA A 173 -3.55 11.88 -5.53
C ALA A 173 -4.21 13.01 -4.73
N GLU A 174 -5.42 13.42 -5.13
CA GLU A 174 -6.18 14.47 -4.46
C GLU A 174 -6.46 14.13 -2.99
N PHE A 175 -6.91 12.90 -2.70
CA PHE A 175 -7.13 12.43 -1.34
C PHE A 175 -5.85 12.46 -0.51
N MET A 176 -4.73 12.05 -1.09
CA MET A 176 -3.44 12.02 -0.44
C MET A 176 -2.84 13.41 -0.20
N ASP A 177 -3.14 14.39 -1.06
CA ASP A 177 -2.65 15.77 -0.94
C ASP A 177 -3.48 16.60 0.04
N THR A 178 -4.77 16.29 0.14
CA THR A 178 -5.73 16.99 1.02
C THR A 178 -5.99 16.25 2.33
N TYR A 179 -5.27 15.14 2.57
CA TYR A 179 -5.50 14.29 3.73
C TYR A 179 -5.28 15.05 5.05
N VAL A 180 -6.27 14.96 5.92
CA VAL A 180 -6.18 15.41 7.32
C VAL A 180 -6.38 14.18 8.21
N PRO A 181 -5.45 13.88 9.13
CA PRO A 181 -5.59 12.77 10.07
C PRO A 181 -6.91 12.81 10.86
N PRO A 182 -7.46 11.65 11.29
CA PRO A 182 -8.61 11.64 12.17
C PRO A 182 -8.31 12.34 13.51
N LYS A 183 -9.35 12.85 14.17
CA LYS A 183 -9.23 13.22 15.57
C LYS A 183 -9.08 11.94 16.39
N ILE A 184 -8.07 11.91 17.26
CA ILE A 184 -7.83 10.78 18.16
C ILE A 184 -8.97 10.72 19.17
N ARG A 185 -9.48 9.51 19.40
CA ARG A 185 -10.54 9.27 20.38
C ARG A 185 -10.00 9.47 21.80
N GLU A 186 -10.69 10.29 22.58
CA GLU A 186 -10.52 10.38 24.03
C GLU A 186 -11.52 9.43 24.72
N TYR A 187 -11.10 8.76 25.80
CA TYR A 187 -11.87 7.73 26.52
C TYR A 187 -12.34 8.23 27.88
#